data_AF-A0A926VZW6-F1
#
_entry.id   AF-A0A926VZW6-F1
#
_cell.length_a   1.000
_cell.length_b   1.000
_cell.length_c   1.000
_cell.angle_alpha   90.00
_cell.angle_beta   90.00
_cell.angle_gamma   90.00
#
_symmetry.space_group_name_H-M   'P 1'
#
loop_
_entity.id
_entity.type
_entity.pdbx_description
1 polymer ?
#
loop_
_entity_poly.entity_id
_entity_poly.type
_entity_poly.pdbx_seq_one_letter_code
_entity_poly.pdbx_strand_id
1 'polypeptide(L)'
;MNQALIKWKLKEVMARHNIKARDLAAEMGVSANSVSNLRNARTMPRLDGEILNNLCECLNRLAQDLEREITPSDLISYARGPNPVVDENYEIKGAKAPTQQKKSRITASKTEIENTSLSTAA
;
A
#
# COMPACT_ATOMS: atom_id res chain seq x y z
N MET A 1 -14.72 13.10 -11.85
CA MET A 1 -14.93 12.00 -10.89
C MET A 1 -13.57 11.48 -10.46
N ASN A 2 -13.23 11.58 -9.17
CA ASN A 2 -11.94 11.08 -8.67
C ASN A 2 -11.93 9.55 -8.80
N GLN A 3 -11.14 9.03 -9.74
CA GLN A 3 -10.88 7.61 -9.84
C GLN A 3 -10.02 7.20 -8.65
N ALA A 4 -10.57 6.40 -7.74
CA ALA A 4 -9.75 5.77 -6.72
C ALA A 4 -8.78 4.81 -7.42
N LEU A 5 -7.48 5.07 -7.24
CA LEU A 5 -6.40 4.26 -7.83
C LEU A 5 -6.30 2.87 -7.19
N ILE A 6 -6.90 2.69 -6.01
CA ILE A 6 -6.96 1.42 -5.28
C ILE A 6 -8.31 0.75 -5.55
N LYS A 7 -8.26 -0.41 -6.18
CA LYS A 7 -9.39 -1.32 -6.39
C LYS A 7 -9.49 -2.31 -5.26
N TRP A 8 -10.71 -2.58 -4.83
CA TRP A 8 -11.03 -3.59 -3.85
C TRP A 8 -11.42 -4.91 -4.53
N LYS A 9 -10.81 -6.02 -4.11
CA LYS A 9 -10.89 -7.32 -4.78
C LYS A 9 -11.48 -8.43 -3.91
N LEU A 10 -12.06 -8.10 -2.75
CA LEU A 10 -12.64 -9.10 -1.86
C LEU A 10 -13.66 -10.00 -2.56
N LYS A 11 -14.51 -9.44 -3.43
CA LYS A 11 -15.48 -10.23 -4.21
C LYS A 11 -14.83 -11.31 -5.06
N GLU A 12 -13.71 -10.98 -5.70
CA GLU A 12 -12.98 -11.91 -6.58
C GLU A 12 -12.27 -12.99 -5.75
N VAL A 13 -11.65 -12.60 -4.63
CA VAL A 13 -11.00 -13.54 -3.71
C VAL A 13 -12.00 -14.53 -3.13
N MET A 14 -13.15 -14.05 -2.64
CA MET A 14 -14.20 -14.92 -2.12
C MET A 14 -14.73 -15.88 -3.19
N ALA A 15 -14.93 -15.40 -4.42
CA ALA A 15 -15.41 -16.25 -5.52
C ALA A 15 -14.38 -17.33 -5.89
N ARG A 16 -13.09 -16.99 -5.94
CA ARG A 16 -12.00 -17.93 -6.25
C ARG A 16 -11.94 -19.10 -5.28
N HIS A 17 -12.12 -18.83 -3.99
CA HIS A 17 -12.05 -19.84 -2.93
C HIS A 17 -13.42 -20.38 -2.49
N ASN A 18 -14.47 -20.12 -3.28
CA ASN A 18 -15.85 -20.54 -2.99
C ASN A 18 -16.38 -20.12 -1.59
N ILE A 19 -15.91 -18.99 -1.08
CA ILE A 19 -16.28 -18.48 0.24
C ILE A 19 -17.63 -17.77 0.16
N LYS A 20 -18.60 -18.21 0.96
CA LYS A 20 -19.91 -17.58 1.03
C LYS A 20 -19.88 -16.40 2.00
N ALA A 21 -20.61 -15.34 1.65
CA ALA A 21 -20.68 -14.14 2.49
C ALA A 21 -21.31 -14.38 3.87
N ARG A 22 -22.24 -15.34 3.97
CA ARG A 22 -22.82 -15.74 5.26
C ARG A 22 -21.79 -16.40 6.17
N ASP A 23 -20.97 -17.29 5.62
CA ASP A 23 -19.97 -18.04 6.37
C ASP A 23 -18.86 -17.09 6.84
N LEU A 24 -18.41 -16.18 5.97
CA LEU A 24 -17.46 -15.14 6.34
C LEU A 24 -18.01 -14.21 7.44
N ALA A 25 -19.29 -13.84 7.38
CA ALA A 25 -19.91 -13.02 8.42
C ALA A 25 -19.95 -13.72 9.77
N ALA A 26 -20.29 -15.01 9.78
CA ALA A 26 -20.29 -15.83 10.99
C ALA A 26 -18.88 -15.97 11.58
N GLU A 27 -17.88 -16.28 10.73
CA GLU A 27 -16.48 -16.45 11.14
C GLU A 27 -15.87 -15.15 11.69
N MET A 28 -16.19 -14.01 11.08
CA MET A 28 -15.73 -12.70 11.55
C MET A 28 -16.52 -12.16 12.76
N GLY A 29 -17.65 -12.76 13.11
CA GLY A 29 -18.55 -12.25 14.17
C GLY A 29 -19.26 -10.94 13.82
N VAL A 30 -19.56 -10.69 12.54
CA VAL A 30 -20.22 -9.46 12.07
C VAL A 30 -21.52 -9.75 11.33
N SER A 31 -22.32 -8.71 11.05
CA SER A 31 -23.56 -8.87 10.30
C SER A 31 -23.32 -9.27 8.84
N ALA A 32 -24.24 -10.05 8.26
CA ALA A 32 -24.21 -10.38 6.83
C ALA A 32 -24.26 -9.13 5.92
N ASN A 33 -24.91 -8.06 6.39
CA ASN A 33 -24.93 -6.77 5.68
C ASN A 33 -23.55 -6.10 5.68
N SER A 34 -22.81 -6.19 6.79
CA SER A 34 -21.43 -5.67 6.89
C SER A 34 -20.52 -6.34 5.86
N VAL A 35 -20.55 -7.68 5.76
CA VAL A 35 -19.77 -8.41 4.75
C VAL A 35 -20.27 -8.12 3.33
N SER A 36 -21.58 -7.99 3.13
CA SER A 36 -22.13 -7.65 1.81
C SER A 36 -21.66 -6.27 1.33
N ASN A 37 -21.66 -5.28 2.21
CA ASN A 37 -21.13 -3.94 1.93
C ASN A 37 -19.63 -3.98 1.67
N LEU A 38 -18.88 -4.72 2.50
CA LEU A 38 -17.45 -4.91 2.35
C LEU A 38 -17.13 -5.53 0.99
N ARG A 39 -17.82 -6.60 0.61
CA ARG A 39 -17.61 -7.32 -0.65
C ARG A 39 -17.93 -6.48 -1.88
N ASN A 40 -19.01 -5.70 -1.82
CA ASN A 40 -19.51 -4.92 -2.97
C ASN A 40 -18.85 -3.53 -3.09
N ALA A 41 -18.01 -3.14 -2.14
CA ALA A 41 -17.29 -1.88 -2.20
C ALA A 41 -16.40 -1.82 -3.45
N ARG A 42 -16.52 -0.74 -4.22
CA ARG A 42 -15.70 -0.53 -5.43
C ARG A 42 -14.26 -0.12 -5.09
N THR A 43 -14.10 0.54 -3.94
CA THR A 43 -12.84 1.09 -3.45
C THR A 43 -12.55 0.51 -2.08
N MET A 44 -11.28 0.55 -1.65
CA MET A 44 -10.92 0.08 -0.32
C MET A 44 -11.74 0.83 0.76
N PRO A 45 -12.50 0.10 1.60
CA PRO A 45 -13.29 0.72 2.66
C PRO A 45 -12.39 1.18 3.82
N ARG A 46 -12.96 1.93 4.76
CA ARG A 46 -12.26 2.34 5.98
C ARG A 46 -12.08 1.11 6.87
N LEU A 47 -10.88 0.54 6.88
CA LEU A 47 -10.48 -0.61 7.67
C LEU A 47 -9.22 -0.21 8.45
N ASP A 48 -9.15 -0.60 9.72
CA ASP A 48 -7.92 -0.58 10.49
C ASP A 48 -7.11 -1.88 10.27
N GLY A 49 -5.92 -1.94 10.87
CA GLY A 49 -5.05 -3.11 10.77
C GLY A 49 -5.63 -4.37 11.42
N GLU A 50 -6.40 -4.23 12.50
CA GLU A 50 -6.97 -5.36 13.24
C GLU A 50 -8.10 -6.02 12.45
N ILE A 51 -9.02 -5.22 11.90
CA ILE A 51 -10.11 -5.70 11.04
C ILE A 51 -9.54 -6.33 9.77
N LEU A 52 -8.51 -5.73 9.18
CA LEU A 52 -7.86 -6.27 7.99
C LEU A 52 -7.15 -7.60 8.28
N ASN A 53 -6.47 -7.72 9.43
CA ASN A 53 -5.85 -8.96 9.87
C ASN A 53 -6.91 -10.05 10.10
N ASN A 54 -7.95 -9.74 10.89
CA ASN A 54 -9.03 -10.67 11.16
C ASN A 54 -9.74 -11.14 9.87
N LEU A 55 -9.96 -10.22 8.92
CA LEU A 55 -10.50 -10.56 7.60
C LEU A 55 -9.61 -11.59 6.88
N CYS A 56 -8.29 -11.38 6.85
CA CYS A 56 -7.38 -12.32 6.20
C CYS A 56 -7.37 -13.68 6.91
N GLU A 57 -7.33 -13.71 8.24
CA GLU A 57 -7.40 -14.96 9.00
C GLU A 57 -8.69 -15.74 8.71
N CYS A 58 -9.84 -15.08 8.76
CA CYS A 58 -11.13 -15.70 8.48
C CYS A 58 -11.21 -16.23 7.04
N LEU A 59 -10.68 -15.48 6.06
CA LEU A 59 -10.63 -15.92 4.67
C LEU A 59 -9.76 -17.17 4.51
N ASN A 60 -8.59 -17.22 5.14
CA ASN A 60 -7.71 -18.39 5.08
C ASN A 60 -8.32 -19.62 5.76
N ARG A 61 -9.08 -19.44 6.86
CA ARG A 61 -9.79 -20.53 7.53
C ARG A 61 -10.94 -21.11 6.70
N LEU A 62 -11.65 -20.26 5.96
CA LEU A 62 -12.82 -20.67 5.16
C LEU A 62 -12.48 -21.15 3.75
N ALA A 63 -11.33 -20.75 3.22
CA ALA A 63 -10.93 -21.09 1.88
C ALA A 63 -10.62 -22.59 1.75
N GLN A 64 -11.20 -23.20 0.72
CA GLN A 64 -10.90 -24.58 0.34
C GLN A 64 -9.72 -24.60 -0.64
N ASP A 65 -8.92 -25.67 -0.60
CA ASP A 65 -7.84 -25.94 -1.56
C ASP A 65 -6.84 -24.78 -1.71
N LEU A 66 -6.25 -24.38 -0.60
CA LEU A 66 -5.27 -23.29 -0.56
C LEU A 66 -3.92 -23.71 -1.15
N GLU A 67 -3.59 -23.23 -2.35
CA GLU A 67 -2.22 -23.30 -2.87
C GLU A 67 -1.28 -22.32 -2.15
N ARG A 68 -1.82 -21.14 -1.79
CA ARG A 68 -1.11 -20.07 -1.07
C ARG A 68 -2.07 -19.30 -0.17
N GLU A 69 -1.57 -18.88 0.98
CA GLU A 69 -2.26 -17.95 1.88
C GLU A 69 -2.76 -16.69 1.18
N ILE A 70 -3.98 -16.29 1.55
CA ILE A 70 -4.63 -15.04 1.18
C ILE A 70 -4.07 -13.94 2.07
N THR A 71 -3.42 -12.95 1.45
CA THR A 71 -2.77 -11.83 2.13
C THR A 71 -3.50 -10.51 1.84
N PRO A 72 -3.24 -9.43 2.60
CA PRO A 72 -3.81 -8.11 2.32
C PRO A 72 -3.57 -7.63 0.87
N SER A 73 -2.42 -7.98 0.28
CA SER A 73 -2.07 -7.66 -1.10
C SER A 73 -3.00 -8.31 -2.13
N ASP A 74 -3.66 -9.42 -1.79
CA ASP A 74 -4.62 -10.08 -2.67
C ASP A 74 -5.98 -9.37 -2.69
N LEU A 75 -6.29 -8.62 -1.63
CA LEU A 75 -7.54 -7.88 -1.45
C LEU A 75 -7.53 -6.51 -2.14
N ILE A 76 -6.36 -5.97 -2.46
CA ILE A 76 -6.21 -4.66 -3.08
C ILE A 76 -5.42 -4.76 -4.39
N SER A 77 -5.70 -3.85 -5.32
CA SER A 77 -4.87 -3.66 -6.49
C SER A 77 -4.74 -2.18 -6.79
N TYR A 78 -3.52 -1.76 -7.11
CA TYR A 78 -3.25 -0.41 -7.56
C TYR A 78 -3.20 -0.39 -9.08
N ALA A 79 -4.03 0.45 -9.70
CA ALA A 79 -3.92 0.78 -11.10
C ALA A 79 -3.63 2.27 -11.20
N ARG A 80 -2.41 2.62 -11.64
CA ARG A 80 -2.12 4.00 -12.05
C ARG A 80 -3.06 4.33 -13.21
N GLY A 81 -4.00 5.24 -13.00
CA GLY A 81 -4.76 5.79 -14.12
C GLY A 81 -3.81 6.37 -15.17
N PRO A 82 -4.27 6.62 -16.43
CA PRO A 82 -3.49 7.42 -17.35
C PRO A 82 -3.08 8.70 -16.62
N ASN A 83 -1.79 9.07 -16.72
CA ASN A 83 -1.27 10.30 -16.10
C ASN A 83 -2.32 11.41 -16.24
N PRO A 84 -2.62 12.18 -15.18
CA PRO A 84 -3.41 13.38 -15.39
C PRO A 84 -2.72 14.13 -16.51
N VAL A 85 -3.43 14.37 -17.61
CA VAL A 85 -3.02 15.40 -18.56
C VAL A 85 -2.90 16.63 -17.67
N VAL A 86 -1.67 17.04 -17.40
CA VAL A 86 -1.40 18.32 -16.76
C VAL A 86 -1.89 19.33 -17.76
N ASP A 87 -3.12 19.80 -17.58
CA ASP A 87 -3.50 21.06 -18.18
C ASP A 87 -2.48 22.07 -17.65
N GLU A 88 -1.68 22.62 -18.56
CA GLU A 88 -0.65 23.61 -18.28
C GLU A 88 -1.19 24.84 -17.52
N ASN A 89 -2.52 24.97 -17.42
CA ASN A 89 -3.22 26.03 -16.71
C ASN A 89 -3.85 25.60 -15.37
N TYR A 90 -3.60 24.38 -14.86
CA TYR A 90 -4.08 23.97 -13.53
C TYR A 90 -3.26 24.64 -12.42
N GLU A 91 -3.67 25.85 -12.02
CA GLU A 91 -3.16 26.52 -10.83
C GLU A 91 -3.50 25.71 -9.56
N ILE A 92 -2.47 25.17 -8.92
CA ILE A 92 -2.57 24.59 -7.59
C ILE A 92 -2.84 25.74 -6.59
N LYS A 93 -4.11 26.03 -6.31
CA LYS A 93 -4.47 26.96 -5.21
C LYS A 93 -4.17 26.29 -3.87
N GLY A 94 -3.08 26.71 -3.23
CA GLY A 94 -2.81 26.42 -1.81
C GLY A 94 -1.55 25.61 -1.48
N ALA A 95 -0.70 25.26 -2.45
CA ALA A 95 0.61 24.70 -2.13
C ALA A 95 1.55 25.82 -1.68
N LYS A 96 1.74 26.00 -0.37
CA LYS A 96 2.93 26.71 0.13
C LYS A 96 4.14 25.89 -0.34
N ALA A 97 4.98 26.50 -1.18
CA ALA A 97 6.18 25.85 -1.70
C ALA A 97 7.04 25.32 -0.54
N PRO A 98 7.61 24.11 -0.64
CA PRO A 98 8.63 23.68 0.28
C PRO A 98 9.84 24.61 0.15
N THR A 99 10.18 25.29 1.24
CA THR A 99 11.34 26.17 1.36
C THR A 99 12.60 25.38 0.98
N GLN A 100 13.27 25.77 -0.11
CA GLN A 100 14.52 25.17 -0.52
C GLN A 100 15.56 25.34 0.60
N GLN A 101 15.98 24.23 1.22
CA GLN A 101 17.21 24.21 2.02
C GLN A 101 18.38 24.62 1.12
N LYS A 102 18.96 25.78 1.42
CA LYS A 102 20.20 26.28 0.80
C LYS A 102 21.27 25.20 0.88
N LYS A 103 21.73 24.73 -0.28
CA LYS A 103 22.99 23.99 -0.41
C LYS A 103 24.15 24.91 0.00
N SER A 104 24.69 24.71 1.20
CA SER A 104 25.96 25.31 1.61
C SER A 104 27.09 24.58 0.86
N ARG A 105 27.67 25.33 -0.07
CA ARG A 105 28.94 25.12 -0.76
C ARG A 105 30.02 24.55 0.18
N ILE A 106 30.42 23.29 -0.03
CA ILE A 106 31.64 22.74 0.55
C ILE A 106 32.80 23.40 -0.18
N THR A 107 33.46 24.35 0.50
CA THR A 107 34.71 24.94 0.05
C THR A 107 35.83 24.08 0.63
N ALA A 108 36.69 23.57 -0.23
CA ALA A 108 37.86 22.80 0.17
C ALA A 108 38.78 23.62 1.09
N SER A 109 39.14 23.03 2.22
CA SER A 109 40.29 23.47 3.01
C SER A 109 41.15 22.25 3.35
N LYS A 110 42.28 22.23 2.65
CA LYS A 110 43.52 21.49 2.87
C LYS A 110 43.88 21.40 4.36
N THR A 111 44.07 20.19 4.86
CA THR A 111 44.90 19.93 6.04
C THR A 111 45.73 18.70 5.78
N GLU A 112 47.03 18.85 6.01
CA GLU A 112 48.09 17.88 5.82
C GLU A 112 47.81 16.53 6.47
N ILE A 113 48.13 15.45 5.75
CA ILE A 113 48.44 14.16 6.35
C ILE A 113 49.96 14.03 6.26
N GLU A 114 50.64 14.25 7.38
CA GLU A 114 52.02 13.82 7.58
C GLU A 114 52.09 12.30 7.42
N ASN A 115 52.65 11.87 6.30
CA ASN A 115 53.07 10.50 6.09
C ASN A 115 54.40 10.29 6.82
N THR A 116 54.35 9.68 8.01
CA THR A 116 55.51 8.99 8.57
C THR A 116 55.43 7.51 8.18
N SER A 117 56.23 7.14 7.17
CA SER A 117 57.24 6.07 7.18
C SER A 117 56.98 4.85 8.09
N LEU A 118 57.19 3.58 7.72
CA LEU A 118 57.91 2.93 6.63
C LEU A 118 57.60 1.42 6.81
N SER A 119 57.19 0.66 5.79
CA SER A 119 57.44 -0.80 5.75
C SER A 119 57.18 -1.38 4.37
N THR A 120 58.23 -1.52 3.57
CA THR A 120 58.40 -2.60 2.58
C THR A 120 59.87 -2.60 2.15
N ALA A 121 60.59 -3.68 2.47
CA ALA A 121 61.68 -4.19 1.64
C ALA A 121 62.04 -5.62 2.08
N ALA A 122 61.92 -6.53 1.11
CA ALA A 122 62.65 -7.79 0.91
C ALA A 122 62.60 -8.87 2.00
#